data_AF-R9BTM0-F1
#
_entry.id   AF-R9BTM0-F1
#
_cell.length_a   1.000
_cell.length_b   1.000
_cell.length_c   1.000
_cell.angle_alpha   90.00
_cell.angle_beta   90.00
_cell.angle_gamma   90.00
#
_symmetry.space_group_name_H-M   'P 1'
#
loop_
_entity.id
_entity.type
_entity.pdbx_description
1 polymer ?
#
loop_
_entity_poly.entity_id
_entity_poly.type
_entity_poly.pdbx_seq_one_letter_code
_entity_poly.pdbx_strand_id
1 'polypeptide(L)'
;MESLNYQNNENIQGWIFEKRRSIKDGIKYCRKFYGLDCDILLKTTDLDHEEWLKARKTGISGTDVGAIAGISKYKSPMGVYLEKTTDEITQVENEKMYFGKVMESVVAKEFALRNPGFKISKVNAVLKHKDYEFAIGNIDRLIRNENGEKGILEVKTVSEYMKGYWSDDEVPFEYMVQLQWYMFISGTNFGYFAALIGGNTFIQKYVERDEELIAMLKDISMDFWENNILKKEAPAVDGSEATTEILKTMYPESNELEIELESDALELINKRGILKDEIKSLEAEVAECENKLKDLLKDNEVGVIEDRKVIWKSYTRTSLNSKSFKEEEPELYKKYSKVSNYRKFEIK
;
A
#
# COMPACT_ATOMS: atom_id res chain seq x y z
N MET A 1 -19.51 0.71 -28.29
CA MET A 1 -19.11 0.87 -26.88
C MET A 1 -19.93 1.99 -26.32
N GLU A 2 -21.11 1.64 -25.80
CA GLU A 2 -21.93 2.58 -25.05
C GLU A 2 -21.16 2.99 -23.81
N SER A 3 -20.94 4.29 -23.65
CA SER A 3 -20.45 4.88 -22.42
C SER A 3 -21.38 4.46 -21.29
N LEU A 4 -20.94 3.53 -20.45
CA LEU A 4 -21.61 3.12 -19.22
C LEU A 4 -21.69 4.34 -18.31
N ASN A 5 -22.81 5.06 -18.43
CA ASN A 5 -23.10 6.22 -17.62
C ASN A 5 -23.16 5.81 -16.15
N TYR A 6 -22.27 6.41 -15.39
CA TYR A 6 -22.12 6.30 -13.95
C TYR A 6 -23.43 6.61 -13.21
N GLN A 7 -24.18 5.58 -12.83
CA GLN A 7 -25.29 5.69 -11.89
C GLN A 7 -24.90 5.03 -10.56
N ASN A 8 -24.19 5.76 -9.70
CA ASN A 8 -24.16 5.43 -8.27
C ASN A 8 -23.92 6.67 -7.40
N ASN A 9 -24.88 6.88 -6.48
CA ASN A 9 -25.01 7.94 -5.47
C ASN A 9 -25.17 9.38 -6.02
N GLU A 10 -26.42 9.83 -6.23
CA GLU A 10 -26.76 11.22 -6.64
C GLU A 10 -26.06 12.29 -5.80
N ASN A 11 -25.79 11.99 -4.53
CA ASN A 11 -25.11 12.88 -3.59
C ASN A 11 -23.60 13.08 -3.94
N ILE A 12 -22.91 12.04 -4.43
CA ILE A 12 -21.51 12.14 -4.85
C ILE A 12 -21.39 12.89 -6.17
N GLN A 13 -22.24 12.60 -7.16
CA GLN A 13 -22.20 13.30 -8.44
C GLN A 13 -22.58 14.78 -8.30
N GLY A 14 -23.58 15.10 -7.46
CA GLY A 14 -23.91 16.48 -7.10
C GLY A 14 -22.74 17.21 -6.43
N TRP A 15 -22.07 16.55 -5.48
CA TRP A 15 -20.88 17.11 -4.82
C TRP A 15 -19.70 17.33 -5.77
N ILE A 16 -19.38 16.35 -6.65
CA ILE A 16 -18.35 16.51 -7.68
C ILE A 16 -18.71 17.68 -8.59
N PHE A 17 -19.95 17.75 -9.07
CA PHE A 17 -20.42 18.82 -9.93
C PHE A 17 -20.26 20.20 -9.28
N GLU A 18 -20.63 20.33 -8.00
CA GLU A 18 -20.47 21.56 -7.23
C GLU A 18 -19.01 21.99 -7.14
N LYS A 19 -18.11 21.07 -6.77
CA LYS A 19 -16.67 21.34 -6.67
C LYS A 19 -16.01 21.60 -8.04
N ARG A 20 -16.56 21.07 -9.13
CA ARG A 20 -16.10 21.30 -10.51
C ARG A 20 -16.65 22.58 -11.14
N ARG A 21 -17.54 23.35 -10.49
CA ARG A 21 -18.12 24.58 -11.06
C ARG A 21 -17.09 25.60 -11.56
N SER A 22 -15.89 25.63 -10.97
CA SER A 22 -14.79 26.52 -11.39
C SER A 22 -14.00 26.01 -12.62
N ILE A 23 -14.30 24.80 -13.09
CA ILE A 23 -13.63 24.08 -14.18
C ILE A 23 -14.67 23.75 -15.25
N LYS A 24 -14.95 24.72 -16.14
CA LYS A 24 -15.96 24.57 -17.21
C LYS A 24 -15.74 23.37 -18.13
N ASP A 25 -14.49 22.94 -18.30
CA ASP A 25 -14.05 21.77 -19.07
C ASP A 25 -12.70 21.29 -18.51
N GLY A 26 -12.72 20.19 -17.75
CA GLY A 26 -11.56 19.69 -17.03
C GLY A 26 -10.47 19.12 -17.94
N ILE A 27 -10.84 18.54 -19.09
CA ILE A 27 -9.90 18.03 -20.09
C ILE A 27 -9.18 19.22 -20.74
N LYS A 28 -9.92 20.23 -21.20
CA LYS A 28 -9.33 21.44 -21.77
C LYS A 28 -8.46 22.18 -20.76
N TYR A 29 -8.87 22.21 -19.50
CA TYR A 29 -8.05 22.78 -18.43
C TYR A 29 -6.76 21.98 -18.25
N CYS A 30 -6.84 20.66 -18.09
CA CYS A 30 -5.68 19.80 -17.91
C CYS A 30 -4.69 19.96 -19.07
N ARG A 31 -5.20 19.91 -20.31
CA ARG A 31 -4.39 20.10 -21.51
C ARG A 31 -3.76 21.49 -21.59
N LYS A 32 -4.45 22.53 -21.12
CA LYS A 32 -3.92 23.90 -21.12
C LYS A 32 -2.85 24.13 -20.06
N PHE A 33 -3.08 23.66 -18.83
CA PHE A 33 -2.23 24.00 -17.68
C PHE A 33 -1.12 22.98 -17.42
N TYR A 34 -1.41 21.70 -17.61
CA TYR A 34 -0.44 20.60 -17.43
C TYR A 34 -0.02 20.02 -18.79
N GLY A 35 -0.91 20.10 -19.80
CA GLY A 35 -0.77 19.49 -21.11
C GLY A 35 -0.54 17.98 -21.04
N LEU A 36 -1.27 17.35 -20.12
CA LEU A 36 -1.48 15.91 -20.04
C LEU A 36 -2.75 15.56 -20.82
N ASP A 37 -2.89 14.28 -21.19
CA ASP A 37 -4.04 13.78 -21.94
C ASP A 37 -5.06 13.11 -21.02
N CYS A 38 -5.51 13.84 -20.00
CA CYS A 38 -6.44 13.35 -19.00
C CYS A 38 -7.42 14.45 -18.57
N ASP A 39 -8.44 14.06 -17.80
CA ASP A 39 -9.38 14.99 -17.17
C ASP A 39 -8.92 15.37 -15.75
N ILE A 40 -9.45 16.48 -15.24
CA ILE A 40 -9.35 16.86 -13.82
C ILE A 40 -10.67 16.49 -13.16
N LEU A 41 -10.62 15.52 -12.25
CA LEU A 41 -11.75 15.20 -11.39
C LEU A 41 -12.03 16.37 -10.44
N LEU A 42 -11.04 16.77 -9.65
CA LEU A 42 -11.14 17.85 -8.67
C LEU A 42 -9.80 18.58 -8.52
N LYS A 43 -9.81 19.88 -8.23
CA LYS A 43 -8.61 20.59 -7.76
C LYS A 43 -8.37 20.23 -6.31
N THR A 44 -7.12 20.04 -5.91
CA THR A 44 -6.77 19.72 -4.52
C THR A 44 -6.53 20.95 -3.65
N THR A 45 -6.41 22.16 -4.23
CA THR A 45 -6.20 23.39 -3.46
C THR A 45 -7.39 23.76 -2.57
N ASP A 46 -8.58 23.30 -2.94
CA ASP A 46 -9.85 23.71 -2.33
C ASP A 46 -10.53 22.52 -1.60
N LEU A 47 -9.80 21.43 -1.38
CA LEU A 47 -10.27 20.26 -0.65
C LEU A 47 -9.66 20.22 0.73
N ASP A 48 -10.49 20.00 1.74
CA ASP A 48 -10.00 19.50 3.02
C ASP A 48 -9.62 18.02 2.93
N HIS A 49 -9.14 17.46 4.04
CA HIS A 49 -8.67 16.07 4.07
C HIS A 49 -9.81 15.07 3.83
N GLU A 50 -10.99 15.28 4.40
CA GLU A 50 -12.14 14.38 4.24
C GLU A 50 -12.67 14.43 2.80
N GLU A 51 -12.73 15.62 2.21
CA GLU A 51 -13.10 15.82 0.81
C GLU A 51 -12.10 15.15 -0.15
N TRP A 52 -10.82 15.22 0.16
CA TRP A 52 -9.79 14.48 -0.60
C TRP A 52 -9.97 12.96 -0.48
N LEU A 53 -10.27 12.44 0.71
CA LEU A 53 -10.57 11.02 0.91
C LEU A 53 -11.85 10.61 0.19
N LYS A 54 -12.90 11.45 0.22
CA LYS A 54 -14.15 11.25 -0.52
C LYS A 54 -13.92 11.22 -2.03
N ALA A 55 -13.08 12.10 -2.56
CA ALA A 55 -12.70 12.08 -3.98
C ALA A 55 -12.06 10.73 -4.37
N ARG A 56 -11.21 10.17 -3.52
CA ARG A 56 -10.57 8.88 -3.76
C ARG A 56 -11.54 7.71 -3.79
N LYS A 57 -12.72 7.81 -3.17
CA LYS A 57 -13.75 6.76 -3.24
C LYS A 57 -14.40 6.64 -4.62
N THR A 58 -14.27 7.65 -5.47
CA THR A 58 -14.93 7.72 -6.79
C THR A 58 -14.25 6.88 -7.89
N GLY A 59 -13.09 6.29 -7.58
CA GLY A 59 -12.34 5.47 -8.52
C GLY A 59 -11.18 4.72 -7.85
N ILE A 60 -10.45 3.97 -8.66
CA ILE A 60 -9.23 3.25 -8.34
C ILE A 60 -8.02 4.18 -8.52
N SER A 61 -7.28 4.38 -7.43
CA SER A 61 -6.03 5.15 -7.42
C SER A 61 -4.81 4.25 -7.58
N GLY A 62 -3.64 4.82 -7.90
CA GLY A 62 -2.42 4.02 -8.11
C GLY A 62 -2.01 3.18 -6.90
N THR A 63 -2.33 3.62 -5.68
CA THR A 63 -2.11 2.82 -4.45
C THR A 63 -3.11 1.68 -4.30
N ASP A 64 -4.31 1.81 -4.87
CA ASP A 64 -5.32 0.74 -4.86
C ASP A 64 -4.95 -0.38 -5.83
N VAL A 65 -4.34 -0.04 -6.98
CA VAL A 65 -3.92 -1.00 -7.99
C VAL A 65 -2.97 -2.06 -7.41
N GLY A 66 -1.99 -1.64 -6.60
CA GLY A 66 -1.08 -2.59 -5.94
C GLY A 66 -1.79 -3.53 -4.95
N ALA A 67 -2.85 -3.06 -4.29
CA ALA A 67 -3.67 -3.88 -3.41
C ALA A 67 -4.55 -4.86 -4.20
N ILE A 68 -5.21 -4.39 -5.27
CA ILE A 68 -6.05 -5.21 -6.16
C ILE A 68 -5.22 -6.31 -6.83
N ALA A 69 -3.98 -6.00 -7.24
CA ALA A 69 -3.04 -6.96 -7.80
C ALA A 69 -2.45 -7.93 -6.77
N GLY A 70 -2.77 -7.80 -5.48
CA GLY A 70 -2.29 -8.69 -4.42
C GLY A 70 -0.81 -8.53 -4.04
N ILE A 71 -0.18 -7.41 -4.40
CA ILE A 71 1.26 -7.17 -4.18
C ILE A 71 1.56 -6.12 -3.10
N SER A 72 0.55 -5.40 -2.62
CA SER A 72 0.75 -4.40 -1.58
C SER A 72 0.95 -5.04 -0.21
N LYS A 73 1.93 -4.54 0.54
CA LYS A 73 2.15 -4.93 1.95
C LYS A 73 1.20 -4.22 2.93
N TYR A 74 0.57 -3.13 2.49
CA TYR A 74 -0.16 -2.22 3.37
C TYR A 74 -1.67 -2.36 3.26
N LYS A 75 -2.17 -2.91 2.14
CA LYS A 75 -3.60 -2.91 1.83
C LYS A 75 -3.96 -4.12 0.98
N SER A 76 -5.07 -4.79 1.32
CA SER A 76 -5.61 -5.92 0.57
C SER A 76 -6.74 -5.50 -0.37
N PRO A 77 -7.16 -6.36 -1.32
CA PRO A 77 -8.36 -6.12 -2.12
C PRO A 77 -9.60 -5.85 -1.25
N MET A 78 -9.76 -6.59 -0.14
CA MET A 78 -10.85 -6.35 0.82
C MET A 78 -10.78 -4.94 1.43
N GLY A 79 -9.57 -4.46 1.74
CA GLY A 79 -9.37 -3.10 2.24
C GLY A 79 -9.76 -2.04 1.20
N VAL A 80 -9.43 -2.26 -0.08
CA VAL A 80 -9.90 -1.39 -1.17
C VAL A 80 -11.42 -1.42 -1.25
N TYR A 81 -12.02 -2.60 -1.27
CA TYR A 81 -13.48 -2.77 -1.33
C TYR A 81 -14.18 -1.96 -0.24
N LEU A 82 -13.83 -2.19 1.03
CA LEU A 82 -14.43 -1.48 2.17
C LEU A 82 -14.25 0.04 2.09
N GLU A 83 -13.09 0.53 1.66
CA GLU A 83 -12.87 1.97 1.48
C GLU A 83 -13.77 2.57 0.39
N LYS A 84 -14.04 1.85 -0.70
CA LYS A 84 -14.87 2.35 -1.80
C LYS A 84 -16.36 2.20 -1.53
N THR A 85 -16.79 1.18 -0.79
CA THR A 85 -18.22 0.85 -0.62
C THR A 85 -18.83 1.35 0.67
N THR A 86 -18.03 1.70 1.69
CA THR A 86 -18.54 2.26 2.94
C THR A 86 -18.51 3.78 2.92
N ASP A 87 -19.44 4.42 3.66
CA ASP A 87 -19.43 5.88 3.83
C ASP A 87 -18.35 6.32 4.84
N GLU A 88 -17.89 5.42 5.70
CA GLU A 88 -16.91 5.72 6.75
C GLU A 88 -15.56 6.17 6.18
N ILE A 89 -15.03 7.26 6.73
CA ILE A 89 -13.68 7.74 6.45
C ILE A 89 -12.82 7.33 7.64
N THR A 90 -12.16 6.18 7.53
CA THR A 90 -11.41 5.58 8.64
C THR A 90 -9.90 5.82 8.55
N GLN A 91 -9.41 6.49 7.51
CA GLN A 91 -7.98 6.73 7.34
C GLN A 91 -7.48 7.81 8.31
N VAL A 92 -6.84 7.36 9.39
CA VAL A 92 -6.16 8.25 10.34
C VAL A 92 -4.77 8.58 9.80
N GLU A 93 -4.47 9.88 9.68
CA GLU A 93 -3.12 10.33 9.33
C GLU A 93 -2.12 9.90 10.41
N ASN A 94 -1.08 9.18 10.00
CA ASN A 94 0.02 8.80 10.88
C ASN A 94 1.27 9.63 10.58
N GLU A 95 2.27 9.56 11.47
CA GLU A 95 3.52 10.33 11.31
C GLU A 95 4.23 10.06 9.98
N LYS A 96 4.21 8.80 9.48
CA LYS A 96 4.83 8.47 8.20
C LYS A 96 4.14 9.19 7.04
N MET A 97 2.81 9.25 7.04
CA MET A 97 2.03 9.97 6.03
C MET A 97 2.28 11.48 6.10
N TYR A 98 2.27 12.05 7.30
CA TYR A 98 2.54 13.47 7.53
C TYR A 98 3.93 13.86 7.02
N PHE A 99 4.98 13.15 7.46
CA PHE A 99 6.35 13.45 7.02
C PHE A 99 6.57 13.15 5.54
N GLY A 100 5.88 12.17 4.96
CA GLY A 100 5.87 11.96 3.50
C GLY A 100 5.45 13.24 2.75
N LYS A 101 4.32 13.85 3.13
CA LYS A 101 3.81 15.10 2.53
C LYS A 101 4.77 16.28 2.73
N VAL A 102 5.32 16.44 3.93
CA VAL A 102 6.28 17.52 4.24
C VAL A 102 7.54 17.39 3.38
N MET A 103 8.10 16.17 3.33
CA MET A 103 9.36 15.88 2.65
C MET A 103 9.24 15.85 1.13
N GLU A 104 8.03 15.65 0.58
CA GLU A 104 7.76 15.65 -0.85
C GLU A 104 8.36 16.88 -1.56
N SER A 105 8.25 18.06 -0.94
CA SER A 105 8.81 19.31 -1.49
C SER A 105 10.33 19.39 -1.42
N VAL A 106 10.94 18.79 -0.39
CA VAL A 106 12.39 18.77 -0.17
C VAL A 106 13.04 17.83 -1.17
N VAL A 107 12.54 16.60 -1.28
CA VAL A 107 13.08 15.58 -2.19
C VAL A 107 12.87 15.97 -3.66
N ALA A 108 11.75 16.59 -4.01
CA ALA A 108 11.55 17.10 -5.36
C ALA A 108 12.54 18.22 -5.74
N LYS A 109 12.92 19.09 -4.78
CA LYS A 109 13.95 20.12 -5.01
C LYS A 109 15.32 19.48 -5.21
N GLU A 110 15.66 18.46 -4.44
CA GLU A 110 16.91 17.71 -4.61
C GLU A 110 16.97 17.06 -6.01
N PHE A 111 15.87 16.45 -6.47
CA PHE A 111 15.78 15.96 -7.84
C PHE A 111 16.01 17.07 -8.87
N ALA A 112 15.43 18.27 -8.69
CA ALA A 112 15.66 19.40 -9.59
C ALA A 112 17.13 19.83 -9.64
N LEU A 113 17.81 19.88 -8.49
CA LEU A 113 19.21 20.26 -8.40
C LEU A 113 20.13 19.28 -9.14
N ARG A 114 19.83 17.98 -9.07
CA ARG A 114 20.59 16.93 -9.77
C ARG A 114 20.27 16.82 -11.25
N ASN A 115 19.11 17.32 -11.67
CA ASN A 115 18.62 17.22 -13.05
C ASN A 115 18.25 18.61 -13.61
N PRO A 116 19.22 19.52 -13.81
CA PRO A 116 18.95 20.91 -14.19
C PRO A 116 18.22 21.08 -15.52
N GLY A 117 18.25 20.08 -16.40
CA GLY A 117 17.48 20.03 -17.65
C GLY A 117 15.98 19.78 -17.48
N PHE A 118 15.53 19.44 -16.28
CA PHE A 118 14.12 19.17 -15.99
C PHE A 118 13.41 20.37 -15.35
N LYS A 119 12.24 20.72 -15.90
CA LYS A 119 11.28 21.61 -15.24
C LYS A 119 10.33 20.79 -14.39
N ILE A 120 10.18 21.15 -13.13
CA ILE A 120 9.30 20.46 -12.18
C ILE A 120 8.13 21.36 -11.81
N SER A 121 6.93 20.80 -11.77
CA SER A 121 5.70 21.53 -11.44
C SER A 121 4.78 20.69 -10.55
N LYS A 122 4.07 21.35 -9.65
CA LYS A 122 3.01 20.69 -8.84
C LYS A 122 1.77 20.46 -9.69
N VAL A 123 1.09 19.34 -9.45
CA VAL A 123 -0.23 19.07 -10.00
C VAL A 123 -1.23 19.11 -8.86
N ASN A 124 -1.90 20.26 -8.72
CA ASN A 124 -2.88 20.46 -7.65
C ASN A 124 -4.26 19.96 -8.08
N ALA A 125 -4.32 18.72 -8.53
CA ALA A 125 -5.53 18.09 -9.03
C ALA A 125 -5.54 16.58 -8.77
N VAL A 126 -6.72 16.04 -8.52
CA VAL A 126 -7.02 14.63 -8.75
C VAL A 126 -7.27 14.48 -10.25
N LEU A 127 -6.42 13.72 -10.92
CA LEU A 127 -6.53 13.39 -12.34
C LEU A 127 -7.52 12.23 -12.52
N LYS A 128 -8.23 12.21 -13.65
CA LYS A 128 -9.12 11.13 -14.07
C LYS A 128 -8.79 10.77 -15.51
N HIS A 129 -8.77 9.48 -15.83
CA HIS A 129 -8.55 9.06 -17.21
C HIS A 129 -9.73 9.54 -18.08
N LYS A 130 -9.45 10.02 -19.29
CA LYS A 130 -10.46 10.58 -20.19
C LYS A 130 -11.54 9.57 -20.63
N ASP A 131 -11.14 8.32 -20.86
CA ASP A 131 -12.02 7.24 -21.35
C ASP A 131 -12.44 6.21 -20.29
N TYR A 132 -11.78 6.16 -19.13
CA TYR A 132 -12.00 5.13 -18.10
C TYR A 132 -12.36 5.80 -16.79
N GLU A 133 -13.65 5.90 -16.49
CA GLU A 133 -14.12 6.78 -15.41
C GLU A 133 -13.65 6.36 -14.01
N PHE A 134 -13.46 5.06 -13.82
CA PHE A 134 -12.98 4.48 -12.58
C PHE A 134 -11.50 4.75 -12.33
N ALA A 135 -10.72 5.20 -13.33
CA ALA A 135 -9.29 5.39 -13.18
C ALA A 135 -8.95 6.82 -12.75
N ILE A 136 -8.45 6.96 -11.52
CA ILE A 136 -8.09 8.26 -10.93
C ILE A 136 -6.66 8.24 -10.37
N GLY A 137 -6.04 9.42 -10.23
CA GLY A 137 -4.66 9.50 -9.77
C GLY A 137 -4.29 10.86 -9.19
N ASN A 138 -3.38 10.84 -8.23
CA ASN A 138 -2.75 12.02 -7.66
C ASN A 138 -1.25 11.85 -7.82
N ILE A 139 -0.69 12.56 -8.80
CA ILE A 139 0.76 12.55 -9.04
C ILE A 139 1.43 13.63 -8.19
N ASP A 140 2.60 13.33 -7.61
CA ASP A 140 3.31 14.30 -6.78
C ASP A 140 3.79 15.48 -7.62
N ARG A 141 4.46 15.19 -8.74
CA ARG A 141 5.07 16.21 -9.61
C ARG A 141 4.93 15.84 -11.08
N LEU A 142 4.65 16.86 -11.89
CA LEU A 142 4.85 16.84 -13.32
C LEU A 142 6.27 17.29 -13.62
N ILE A 143 6.99 16.52 -14.43
CA ILE A 143 8.32 16.88 -14.91
C ILE A 143 8.31 17.05 -16.42
N ARG A 144 9.17 17.93 -16.93
CA ARG A 144 9.35 18.16 -18.37
C ARG A 144 10.84 18.20 -18.68
N ASN A 145 11.30 17.31 -19.56
CA ASN A 145 12.70 17.27 -19.98
C ASN A 145 13.04 18.40 -20.97
N GLU A 146 14.30 18.49 -21.39
CA GLU A 146 14.81 19.53 -22.29
C GLU A 146 14.13 19.50 -23.67
N ASN A 147 13.77 18.31 -24.15
CA ASN A 147 13.03 18.10 -25.40
C ASN A 147 11.54 18.50 -25.28
N GLY A 148 11.10 18.82 -24.06
CA GLY A 148 9.75 19.24 -23.78
C GLY A 148 8.75 18.12 -23.57
N GLU A 149 9.22 16.88 -23.55
CA GLU A 149 8.46 15.69 -23.20
C GLU A 149 8.12 15.70 -21.72
N LYS A 150 6.94 15.17 -21.38
CA LYS A 150 6.39 15.19 -20.03
C LYS A 150 6.44 13.82 -19.41
N GLY A 151 6.83 13.79 -18.15
CA GLY A 151 6.82 12.60 -17.33
C GLY A 151 6.34 12.90 -15.92
N ILE A 152 6.34 11.87 -15.09
CA ILE A 152 5.87 11.94 -13.71
C ILE A 152 7.07 11.80 -12.79
N LEU A 153 7.11 12.59 -11.71
CA LEU A 153 8.05 12.36 -10.62
C LEU A 153 7.26 11.96 -9.38
N GLU A 154 7.43 10.71 -8.96
CA GLU A 154 6.88 10.14 -7.74
C GLU A 154 7.92 10.21 -6.63
N VAL A 155 7.56 10.77 -5.49
CA VAL A 155 8.47 11.06 -4.39
C VAL A 155 8.20 10.12 -3.24
N LYS A 156 9.24 9.44 -2.74
CA LYS A 156 9.12 8.50 -1.62
C LYS A 156 10.06 8.85 -0.47
N THR A 157 9.56 8.80 0.75
CA THR A 157 10.38 8.72 1.96
C THR A 157 10.40 7.29 2.44
N VAL A 158 11.59 6.69 2.49
CA VAL A 158 11.75 5.24 2.67
C VAL A 158 12.55 4.96 3.94
N SER A 159 12.15 3.95 4.70
CA SER A 159 12.90 3.51 5.88
C SER A 159 14.25 2.90 5.49
N GLU A 160 15.29 3.07 6.31
CA GLU A 160 16.62 2.46 6.07
C GLU A 160 16.53 0.93 5.93
N TYR A 161 15.58 0.28 6.63
CA TYR A 161 15.36 -1.17 6.54
C TYR A 161 14.90 -1.65 5.15
N MET A 162 14.37 -0.74 4.33
CA MET A 162 13.92 -1.05 2.97
C MET A 162 14.98 -0.78 1.91
N LYS A 163 16.18 -0.33 2.30
CA LYS A 163 17.27 0.03 1.38
C LYS A 163 17.64 -1.08 0.40
N GLY A 164 17.61 -2.33 0.85
CA GLY A 164 17.90 -3.49 0.01
C GLY A 164 16.89 -3.71 -1.13
N TYR A 165 15.68 -3.18 -1.03
CA TYR A 165 14.68 -3.26 -2.13
C TYR A 165 14.84 -2.13 -3.16
N TRP A 166 15.83 -1.26 -2.96
CA TRP A 166 16.12 -0.11 -3.80
C TRP A 166 17.58 -0.09 -4.26
N SER A 167 18.30 -1.20 -4.10
CA SER A 167 19.65 -1.38 -4.62
C SER A 167 19.64 -1.58 -6.13
N ASP A 168 20.76 -1.25 -6.77
CA ASP A 168 20.94 -1.38 -8.22
C ASP A 168 19.77 -0.75 -8.98
N ASP A 169 19.19 -1.38 -9.99
CA ASP A 169 18.09 -0.83 -10.78
C ASP A 169 16.69 -1.26 -10.29
N GLU A 170 16.60 -1.79 -9.07
CA GLU A 170 15.34 -2.26 -8.51
C GLU A 170 14.51 -1.13 -7.90
N VAL A 171 13.19 -1.27 -8.03
CA VAL A 171 12.17 -0.50 -7.33
C VAL A 171 11.14 -1.50 -6.81
N PRO A 172 10.63 -1.36 -5.57
CA PRO A 172 9.55 -2.19 -5.08
C PRO A 172 8.38 -2.22 -6.07
N PHE A 173 7.93 -3.42 -6.45
CA PHE A 173 6.96 -3.61 -7.52
C PHE A 173 5.63 -2.88 -7.25
N GLU A 174 5.23 -2.74 -5.99
CA GLU A 174 4.05 -1.95 -5.58
C GLU A 174 4.15 -0.47 -6.01
N TYR A 175 5.36 0.11 -6.01
CA TYR A 175 5.56 1.48 -6.48
C TYR A 175 5.60 1.53 -8.00
N MET A 176 6.20 0.52 -8.65
CA MET A 176 6.24 0.41 -10.10
C MET A 176 4.82 0.44 -10.69
N VAL A 177 3.91 -0.40 -10.18
CA VAL A 177 2.51 -0.42 -10.67
C VAL A 177 1.79 0.90 -10.40
N GLN A 178 2.09 1.58 -9.29
CA GLN A 178 1.52 2.88 -8.98
C GLN A 178 1.93 3.93 -10.03
N LEU A 179 3.22 3.97 -10.40
CA LEU A 179 3.72 4.91 -11.38
C LEU A 179 3.18 4.60 -12.79
N GLN A 180 3.15 3.32 -13.18
CA GLN A 180 2.55 2.89 -14.45
C GLN A 180 1.07 3.25 -14.53
N TRP A 181 0.30 3.09 -13.44
CA TRP A 181 -1.09 3.53 -13.36
C TRP A 181 -1.24 5.04 -13.61
N TYR A 182 -0.33 5.84 -13.06
CA TYR A 182 -0.36 7.28 -13.30
C TYR A 182 0.03 7.65 -14.73
N MET A 183 0.94 6.91 -15.36
CA MET A 183 1.24 7.06 -16.79
C MET A 183 0.02 6.67 -17.63
N PHE A 184 -0.68 5.58 -17.29
CA PHE A 184 -1.94 5.18 -17.91
C PHE A 184 -2.97 6.33 -17.89
N ILE A 185 -3.19 6.94 -16.72
CA ILE A 185 -4.14 8.06 -16.58
C ILE A 185 -3.73 9.28 -17.39
N SER A 186 -2.46 9.68 -17.30
CA SER A 186 -1.99 10.98 -17.79
C SER A 186 -1.51 10.99 -19.25
N GLY A 187 -1.25 9.81 -19.82
CA GLY A 187 -0.71 9.64 -21.17
C GLY A 187 0.78 9.97 -21.30
N THR A 188 1.54 10.00 -20.20
CA THR A 188 3.00 10.21 -20.24
C THR A 188 3.75 8.92 -20.58
N ASN A 189 4.94 9.04 -21.19
CA ASN A 189 5.76 7.91 -21.62
C ASN A 189 6.85 7.50 -20.62
N PHE A 190 7.10 8.31 -19.60
CA PHE A 190 8.13 8.02 -18.62
C PHE A 190 7.83 8.66 -17.27
N GLY A 191 8.56 8.20 -16.26
CA GLY A 191 8.59 8.82 -14.96
C GLY A 191 9.89 8.56 -14.23
N TYR A 192 10.00 9.16 -13.05
CA TYR A 192 11.08 8.94 -12.12
C TYR A 192 10.51 8.69 -10.73
N PHE A 193 11.18 7.81 -9.99
CA PHE A 193 11.13 7.85 -8.53
C PHE A 193 12.25 8.75 -8.04
N ALA A 194 11.96 9.60 -7.06
CA ALA A 194 12.96 10.20 -6.19
C ALA A 194 12.70 9.75 -4.76
N ALA A 195 13.60 8.94 -4.21
CA ALA A 195 13.44 8.39 -2.88
C ALA A 195 14.53 8.88 -1.93
N LEU A 196 14.12 9.29 -0.72
CA LEU A 196 15.02 9.58 0.39
C LEU A 196 14.95 8.42 1.38
N ILE A 197 15.97 7.57 1.35
CA ILE A 197 16.12 6.40 2.23
C ILE A 197 16.81 6.83 3.52
N GLY A 198 16.26 6.41 4.66
CA GLY A 198 16.85 6.66 5.98
C GLY A 198 16.92 8.14 6.38
N GLY A 199 16.29 9.03 5.60
CA GLY A 199 16.35 10.48 5.80
C GLY A 199 17.62 11.16 5.29
N ASN A 200 18.59 10.41 4.73
CA ASN A 200 19.90 10.96 4.34
C ASN A 200 20.47 10.38 3.04
N THR A 201 19.87 9.35 2.47
CA THR A 201 20.35 8.69 1.25
C THR A 201 19.37 8.95 0.10
N PHE A 202 19.73 9.86 -0.80
CA PHE A 202 18.92 10.16 -1.98
C PHE A 202 19.23 9.19 -3.12
N ILE A 203 18.19 8.62 -3.71
CA ILE A 203 18.26 7.84 -4.94
C ILE A 203 17.21 8.33 -5.94
N GLN A 204 17.49 8.12 -7.23
CA GLN A 204 16.50 8.34 -8.29
C GLN A 204 16.51 7.17 -9.28
N LYS A 205 15.33 6.83 -9.80
CA LYS A 205 15.14 5.71 -10.73
C LYS A 205 14.27 6.13 -11.88
N TYR A 206 14.76 5.95 -13.10
CA TYR A 206 14.00 6.17 -14.33
C TYR A 206 13.09 4.98 -14.56
N VAL A 207 11.89 5.24 -15.04
CA VAL A 207 10.91 4.22 -15.43
C VAL A 207 10.30 4.62 -16.76
N GLU A 208 10.38 3.72 -17.72
CA GLU A 208 9.66 3.83 -18.99
C GLU A 208 8.24 3.29 -18.85
N ARG A 209 7.32 3.85 -19.62
CA ARG A 209 5.96 3.33 -19.73
C ARG A 209 5.97 1.90 -20.28
N ASP A 210 5.32 1.00 -19.56
CA ASP A 210 5.15 -0.39 -19.97
C ASP A 210 3.67 -0.63 -20.34
N GLU A 211 3.39 -0.73 -21.64
CA GLU A 211 2.02 -0.91 -22.13
C GLU A 211 1.45 -2.29 -21.80
N GLU A 212 2.28 -3.33 -21.71
CA GLU A 212 1.82 -4.68 -21.35
C GLU A 212 1.40 -4.71 -19.88
N LEU A 213 2.24 -4.15 -19.00
CA LEU A 213 1.91 -4.00 -17.60
C LEU A 213 0.66 -3.12 -17.40
N ILE A 214 0.59 -1.98 -18.08
CA ILE A 214 -0.58 -1.09 -18.01
C ILE A 214 -1.86 -1.81 -18.45
N ALA A 215 -1.81 -2.62 -19.53
CA ALA A 215 -2.96 -3.40 -19.98
C ALA A 215 -3.43 -4.38 -18.90
N MET A 216 -2.49 -5.13 -18.29
CA MET A 216 -2.82 -6.04 -17.18
C MET A 216 -3.42 -5.31 -15.99
N LEU A 217 -2.82 -4.20 -15.55
CA LEU A 217 -3.30 -3.42 -14.40
C LEU A 217 -4.69 -2.82 -14.66
N LYS A 218 -4.94 -2.37 -15.90
CA LYS A 218 -6.25 -1.87 -16.32
C LYS A 218 -7.30 -2.98 -16.26
N ASP A 219 -7.01 -4.15 -16.81
CA ASP A 219 -7.98 -5.25 -16.88
C ASP A 219 -8.37 -5.76 -15.48
N ILE A 220 -7.40 -5.99 -14.59
CA ILE A 220 -7.68 -6.41 -13.20
C ILE A 220 -8.44 -5.32 -12.42
N SER A 221 -8.12 -4.05 -12.65
CA SER A 221 -8.77 -2.93 -11.95
C SER A 221 -10.19 -2.72 -12.46
N MET A 222 -10.43 -2.91 -13.76
CA MET A 222 -11.76 -2.84 -14.36
C MET A 222 -12.64 -3.97 -13.86
N ASP A 223 -12.12 -5.21 -13.85
CA ASP A 223 -12.81 -6.37 -13.29
C ASP A 223 -13.20 -6.13 -11.82
N PHE A 224 -12.25 -5.70 -10.99
CA PHE A 224 -12.52 -5.39 -9.59
C PHE A 224 -13.55 -4.26 -9.42
N TRP A 225 -13.47 -3.21 -10.25
CA TRP A 225 -14.44 -2.12 -10.22
C TRP A 225 -15.86 -2.60 -10.56
N GLU A 226 -16.00 -3.35 -11.65
CA GLU A 226 -17.30 -3.81 -12.14
C GLU A 226 -17.90 -4.92 -11.28
N ASN A 227 -17.09 -5.90 -10.88
CA ASN A 227 -17.55 -7.10 -10.19
C ASN A 227 -17.59 -6.93 -8.68
N ASN A 228 -16.68 -6.16 -8.08
CA ASN A 228 -16.69 -5.96 -6.63
C ASN A 228 -17.35 -4.65 -6.24
N ILE A 229 -16.85 -3.51 -6.75
CA ILE A 229 -17.32 -2.20 -6.30
C ILE A 229 -18.76 -1.91 -6.75
N LEU A 230 -19.06 -2.06 -8.04
CA LEU A 230 -20.38 -1.71 -8.58
C LEU A 230 -21.47 -2.69 -8.14
N LYS A 231 -21.17 -3.99 -8.08
CA LYS A 231 -22.13 -5.01 -7.60
C LYS A 231 -22.25 -5.08 -6.08
N LYS A 232 -21.33 -4.43 -5.34
CA LYS A 232 -21.20 -4.54 -3.88
C LYS A 232 -21.02 -5.99 -3.43
N GLU A 233 -20.19 -6.72 -4.17
CA GLU A 233 -19.78 -8.08 -3.86
C GLU A 233 -18.35 -8.05 -3.33
N ALA A 234 -18.16 -8.39 -2.05
CA ALA A 234 -16.84 -8.35 -1.43
C ALA A 234 -15.88 -9.33 -2.14
N PRO A 235 -14.60 -8.95 -2.35
CA PRO A 235 -13.62 -9.86 -2.93
C PRO A 235 -13.34 -11.03 -1.99
N ALA A 236 -12.74 -12.10 -2.52
CA ALA A 236 -12.33 -13.24 -1.71
C ALA A 236 -11.34 -12.82 -0.60
N VAL A 237 -11.49 -13.44 0.57
CA VAL A 237 -10.56 -13.26 1.70
C VAL A 237 -9.21 -13.88 1.34
N ASP A 238 -8.15 -13.08 1.46
CA ASP A 238 -6.78 -13.53 1.22
C ASP A 238 -6.00 -13.77 2.53
N GLY A 239 -4.76 -14.29 2.41
CA GLY A 239 -3.86 -14.53 3.53
C GLY A 239 -3.05 -13.31 4.00
N SER A 240 -3.38 -12.09 3.56
CA SER A 240 -2.61 -10.90 3.94
C SER A 240 -2.86 -10.49 5.40
N GLU A 241 -1.85 -9.84 6.01
CA GLU A 241 -2.00 -9.21 7.33
C GLU A 241 -3.09 -8.12 7.31
N ALA A 242 -3.19 -7.37 6.21
CA ALA A 242 -4.22 -6.34 6.04
C ALA A 242 -5.64 -6.95 6.11
N THR A 243 -5.89 -8.08 5.45
CA THR A 243 -7.17 -8.80 5.56
C THR A 243 -7.40 -9.33 6.97
N THR A 244 -6.35 -9.79 7.67
CA THR A 244 -6.45 -10.22 9.07
C THR A 244 -6.90 -9.08 9.99
N GLU A 245 -6.33 -7.88 9.85
CA GLU A 245 -6.74 -6.71 10.64
C GLU A 245 -8.16 -6.26 10.30
N ILE A 246 -8.55 -6.29 9.01
CA ILE A 246 -9.91 -5.99 8.58
C ILE A 246 -10.93 -6.94 9.23
N LEU A 247 -10.65 -8.25 9.23
CA LEU A 247 -11.54 -9.23 9.86
C LEU A 247 -11.70 -9.00 11.37
N LYS A 248 -10.64 -8.56 12.06
CA LYS A 248 -10.74 -8.16 13.48
C LYS A 248 -11.60 -6.92 13.67
N THR A 249 -11.54 -5.95 12.76
CA THR A 249 -12.38 -4.74 12.81
C THR A 249 -13.84 -5.05 12.49
N MET A 250 -14.10 -5.89 11.48
CA MET A 250 -15.46 -6.26 11.08
C MET A 250 -16.16 -7.13 12.12
N TYR A 251 -15.41 -8.01 12.78
CA TYR A 251 -15.96 -8.99 13.73
C TYR A 251 -15.27 -8.93 15.09
N PRO A 252 -15.36 -7.80 15.83
CA PRO A 252 -14.56 -7.56 17.03
C PRO A 252 -14.96 -8.42 18.23
N GLU A 253 -16.24 -8.80 18.31
CA GLU A 253 -16.82 -9.58 19.41
C GLU A 253 -17.45 -10.88 18.90
N SER A 254 -17.54 -11.88 19.78
CA SER A 254 -18.28 -13.12 19.52
C SER A 254 -19.70 -13.01 20.06
N ASN A 255 -20.65 -13.69 19.43
CA ASN A 255 -22.06 -13.71 19.84
C ASN A 255 -22.51 -15.02 20.52
N GLU A 256 -21.56 -15.90 20.91
CA GLU A 256 -21.80 -17.20 21.55
C GLU A 256 -22.70 -18.18 20.77
N LEU A 257 -23.02 -17.90 19.51
CA LEU A 257 -23.82 -18.77 18.66
C LEU A 257 -22.94 -19.74 17.87
N GLU A 258 -23.44 -20.96 17.69
CA GLU A 258 -22.84 -21.96 16.82
C GLU A 258 -23.56 -21.98 15.47
N ILE A 259 -22.80 -22.16 14.40
CA ILE A 259 -23.32 -22.35 13.04
C ILE A 259 -22.71 -23.61 12.45
N GLU A 260 -23.43 -24.27 11.56
CA GLU A 260 -22.89 -25.33 10.73
C GLU A 260 -22.14 -24.70 9.55
N LEU A 261 -20.88 -25.06 9.37
CA LEU A 261 -20.07 -24.58 8.26
C LEU A 261 -20.34 -25.41 6.99
N GLU A 262 -20.21 -24.78 5.84
CA GLU A 262 -20.35 -25.46 4.54
C GLU A 262 -19.15 -26.38 4.24
N SER A 263 -19.28 -27.22 3.21
CA SER A 263 -18.28 -28.25 2.88
C SER A 263 -16.91 -27.69 2.49
N ASP A 264 -16.88 -26.46 1.96
CA ASP A 264 -15.65 -25.74 1.63
C ASP A 264 -14.77 -25.48 2.88
N ALA A 265 -15.36 -25.31 4.06
CA ALA A 265 -14.63 -25.14 5.31
C ALA A 265 -13.80 -26.38 5.67
N LEU A 266 -14.28 -27.58 5.34
CA LEU A 266 -13.54 -28.82 5.58
C LEU A 266 -12.26 -28.90 4.73
N GLU A 267 -12.34 -28.44 3.47
CA GLU A 267 -11.16 -28.36 2.60
C GLU A 267 -10.12 -27.39 3.17
N LEU A 268 -10.55 -26.23 3.68
CA LEU A 268 -9.66 -25.26 4.33
C LEU A 268 -8.99 -25.82 5.59
N ILE A 269 -9.73 -26.55 6.43
CA ILE A 269 -9.21 -27.19 7.65
C ILE A 269 -8.12 -28.21 7.28
N ASN A 270 -8.40 -29.10 6.32
CA ASN A 270 -7.46 -30.13 5.88
C ASN A 270 -6.20 -29.54 5.26
N LYS A 271 -6.36 -28.56 4.35
CA LYS A 271 -5.25 -27.85 3.72
C LYS A 271 -4.34 -27.19 4.77
N ARG A 272 -4.93 -26.53 5.77
CA ARG A 272 -4.17 -25.92 6.87
C ARG A 272 -3.41 -26.97 7.68
N GLY A 273 -4.01 -28.13 7.94
CA GLY A 273 -3.36 -29.24 8.63
C GLY A 273 -2.08 -29.69 7.92
N ILE A 274 -2.19 -29.99 6.62
CA ILE A 274 -1.05 -30.38 5.78
C ILE A 274 0.06 -29.32 5.82
N LEU A 275 -0.30 -28.04 5.60
CA LEU A 275 0.67 -26.94 5.62
C LEU A 275 1.35 -26.78 7.00
N LYS A 276 0.62 -27.04 8.10
CA LYS A 276 1.21 -27.00 9.45
C LYS A 276 2.20 -28.14 9.69
N ASP A 277 1.93 -29.32 9.15
CA ASP A 277 2.86 -30.44 9.22
C ASP A 277 4.10 -30.20 8.36
N GLU A 278 3.94 -29.62 7.17
CA GLU A 278 5.06 -29.19 6.31
C GLU A 278 5.93 -28.14 7.02
N ILE A 279 5.33 -27.09 7.60
CA ILE A 279 6.06 -26.07 8.37
C ILE A 279 6.87 -26.73 9.48
N LYS A 280 6.26 -27.65 10.24
CA LYS A 280 6.94 -28.35 11.34
C LYS A 280 8.11 -29.20 10.84
N SER A 281 7.96 -29.87 9.69
CA SER A 281 9.05 -30.62 9.06
C SER A 281 10.19 -29.70 8.65
N LEU A 282 9.88 -28.59 7.96
CA LEU A 282 10.87 -27.61 7.53
C LEU A 282 11.57 -26.92 8.71
N GLU A 283 10.85 -26.60 9.78
CA GLU A 283 11.42 -26.06 11.02
C GLU A 283 12.40 -27.05 11.67
N ALA A 284 12.09 -28.35 11.62
CA ALA A 284 13.00 -29.39 12.11
C ALA A 284 14.28 -29.49 11.25
N GLU A 285 14.17 -29.41 9.92
CA GLU A 285 15.31 -29.39 9.00
C GLU A 285 16.19 -28.14 9.19
N VAL A 286 15.57 -26.97 9.39
CA VAL A 286 16.28 -25.73 9.73
C VAL A 286 17.02 -25.88 11.06
N ALA A 287 16.36 -26.41 12.08
CA ALA A 287 16.97 -26.65 13.39
C ALA A 287 18.13 -27.66 13.30
N GLU A 288 18.03 -28.70 12.47
CA GLU A 288 19.12 -29.63 12.21
C GLU A 288 20.32 -28.92 11.58
N CYS A 289 20.09 -28.09 10.56
CA CYS A 289 21.14 -27.27 9.92
C CYS A 289 21.80 -26.32 10.94
N GLU A 290 21.01 -25.60 11.73
CA GLU A 290 21.53 -24.71 12.76
C GLU A 290 22.36 -25.46 13.82
N ASN A 291 21.90 -26.64 14.26
CA ASN A 291 22.63 -27.44 15.24
C ASN A 291 23.95 -27.97 14.68
N LYS A 292 24.00 -28.38 13.40
CA LYS A 292 25.25 -28.72 12.72
C LYS A 292 26.21 -27.52 12.68
N LEU A 293 25.72 -26.32 12.41
CA LEU A 293 26.54 -25.10 12.43
C LEU A 293 27.05 -24.76 13.85
N LYS A 294 26.20 -24.91 14.87
CA LYS A 294 26.58 -24.75 16.29
C LYS A 294 27.65 -25.77 16.70
N ASP A 295 27.53 -27.03 16.25
CA ASP A 295 28.54 -28.08 16.50
C ASP A 295 29.88 -27.81 15.81
N LEU A 296 29.87 -27.16 14.63
CA LEU A 296 31.09 -26.67 13.97
C LEU A 296 31.72 -25.49 14.73
N LEU A 297 30.91 -24.59 15.30
CA LEU A 297 31.38 -23.44 16.07
C LEU A 297 31.93 -23.84 17.45
N LYS A 298 31.28 -24.78 18.13
CA LYS A 298 31.56 -25.17 19.52
C LYS A 298 31.60 -23.94 20.42
N ASP A 299 32.71 -23.70 21.10
CA ASP A 299 32.91 -22.58 22.03
C ASP A 299 33.18 -21.25 21.32
N ASN A 300 33.34 -21.25 19.98
CA ASN A 300 33.66 -20.05 19.22
C ASN A 300 32.40 -19.26 18.90
N GLU A 301 32.45 -17.95 19.14
CA GLU A 301 31.31 -17.07 18.89
C GLU A 301 31.03 -16.81 17.41
N VAL A 302 32.02 -17.05 16.55
CA VAL A 302 32.02 -16.62 15.15
C VAL A 302 32.70 -17.64 14.25
N GLY A 303 32.05 -17.99 13.14
CA GLY A 303 32.60 -18.73 12.01
C GLY A 303 32.48 -17.92 10.73
N VAL A 304 33.49 -17.96 9.86
CA VAL A 304 33.51 -17.23 8.58
C VAL A 304 33.72 -18.22 7.45
N ILE A 305 32.91 -18.13 6.40
CA ILE A 305 33.05 -18.91 5.17
C ILE A 305 32.66 -18.04 3.98
N GLU A 306 33.58 -17.92 3.01
CA GLU A 306 33.45 -17.04 1.83
C GLU A 306 33.04 -15.61 2.22
N ASP A 307 31.87 -15.15 1.80
CA ASP A 307 31.27 -13.84 2.07
C ASP A 307 30.32 -13.83 3.27
N ARG A 308 30.18 -14.96 3.99
CA ARG A 308 29.21 -15.15 5.07
C ARG A 308 29.85 -15.33 6.44
N LYS A 309 29.09 -14.93 7.47
CA LYS A 309 29.48 -15.03 8.87
C LYS A 309 28.36 -15.69 9.69
N VAL A 310 28.69 -16.76 10.40
CA VAL A 310 27.80 -17.41 11.37
C VAL A 310 28.19 -16.91 12.76
N ILE A 311 27.22 -16.40 13.52
CA ILE A 311 27.46 -15.82 14.86
C ILE A 311 26.59 -16.54 15.87
N TRP A 312 27.20 -17.12 16.89
CA TRP A 312 26.52 -17.73 18.03
C TRP A 312 27.22 -17.33 19.33
N LYS A 313 26.75 -16.24 19.95
CA LYS A 313 27.37 -15.64 21.14
C LYS A 313 26.43 -15.64 22.34
N SER A 314 27.00 -15.59 23.53
CA SER A 314 26.23 -15.56 24.77
C SER A 314 25.66 -14.17 25.04
N TYR A 315 24.41 -14.10 25.48
CA TYR A 315 23.75 -12.86 25.93
C TYR A 315 23.06 -13.07 27.27
N THR A 316 23.18 -12.11 28.17
CA THR A 316 22.43 -12.07 29.43
C THR A 316 21.27 -11.11 29.29
N ARG A 317 20.05 -11.59 29.53
CA ARG A 317 18.83 -10.77 29.58
C ARG A 317 18.26 -10.79 30.99
N THR A 318 18.06 -9.62 31.56
CA THR A 318 17.24 -9.46 32.76
C THR A 318 15.79 -9.22 32.33
N SER A 319 14.87 -10.05 32.80
CA SER A 319 13.43 -9.88 32.57
C SER A 319 12.69 -9.86 33.89
N LEU A 320 11.63 -9.05 33.98
CA LEU A 320 10.74 -9.04 35.13
C LEU A 320 10.03 -10.40 35.25
N ASN A 321 10.09 -11.00 36.43
CA ASN A 321 9.28 -12.16 36.74
C ASN A 321 7.85 -11.71 37.05
N SER A 322 7.00 -11.66 36.02
CA SER A 322 5.63 -11.16 36.14
C SER A 322 4.77 -11.96 37.12
N LYS A 323 5.08 -13.25 37.34
CA LYS A 323 4.33 -14.08 38.29
C LYS A 323 4.64 -13.68 39.73
N SER A 324 5.93 -13.63 40.10
CA SER A 324 6.33 -13.20 41.45
C SER A 324 5.96 -11.74 41.69
N PHE A 325 6.08 -10.87 40.68
CA PHE A 325 5.67 -9.47 40.79
C PHE A 325 4.16 -9.30 41.05
N LYS A 326 3.32 -10.16 40.45
CA LYS A 326 1.87 -10.17 40.70
C LYS A 326 1.53 -10.68 42.12
N GLU A 327 2.32 -11.61 42.64
CA GLU A 327 2.14 -12.20 43.98
C GLU A 327 2.63 -11.24 45.09
N GLU A 328 3.79 -10.61 44.90
CA GLU A 328 4.44 -9.73 45.88
C GLU A 328 3.88 -8.30 45.85
N GLU A 329 3.57 -7.76 44.67
CA GLU A 329 3.14 -6.36 44.47
C GLU A 329 1.87 -6.26 43.60
N PRO A 330 0.73 -6.83 44.05
CA PRO A 330 -0.50 -6.95 43.25
C PRO A 330 -1.11 -5.60 42.84
N GLU A 331 -1.01 -4.59 43.69
CA GLU A 331 -1.52 -3.23 43.41
C GLU A 331 -0.73 -2.55 42.29
N LEU A 332 0.60 -2.69 42.29
CA LEU A 332 1.46 -2.19 41.21
C LEU A 332 1.24 -2.99 39.94
N TYR A 333 1.16 -4.32 40.02
CA TYR A 333 0.85 -5.14 38.86
C TYR A 333 -0.46 -4.71 38.19
N LYS A 334 -1.51 -4.50 38.98
CA LYS A 334 -2.81 -4.03 38.47
C LYS A 334 -2.73 -2.63 37.87
N LYS A 335 -2.03 -1.70 38.52
CA LYS A 335 -1.83 -0.32 38.04
C LYS A 335 -1.17 -0.26 36.66
N TYR A 336 -0.25 -1.17 36.38
CA TYR A 336 0.50 -1.20 35.12
C TYR A 336 -0.01 -2.26 34.12
N SER A 337 -1.09 -2.97 34.46
CA SER A 337 -1.72 -3.94 33.56
C SER A 337 -2.71 -3.26 32.62
N LYS A 338 -2.66 -3.63 31.34
CA LYS A 338 -3.65 -3.23 30.33
C LYS A 338 -4.50 -4.43 29.95
N VAL A 339 -5.83 -4.25 29.94
CA VAL A 339 -6.76 -5.25 29.42
C VAL A 339 -6.89 -5.06 27.92
N SER A 340 -6.78 -6.14 27.15
CA SER A 340 -7.03 -6.17 25.71
C SER A 340 -7.97 -7.31 25.37
N ASN A 341 -9.08 -7.00 24.70
CA ASN A 341 -10.02 -7.99 24.19
C ASN A 341 -9.65 -8.37 22.75
N TYR A 342 -9.71 -9.67 22.43
CA TYR A 342 -9.47 -10.18 21.07
C TYR A 342 -10.19 -11.51 20.88
N ARG A 343 -10.55 -11.85 19.63
CA ARG A 343 -11.06 -13.18 19.27
C ARG A 343 -9.90 -14.10 18.95
N LYS A 344 -9.81 -15.24 19.64
CA LYS A 344 -8.82 -16.27 19.38
C LYS A 344 -9.35 -17.21 18.29
N PHE A 345 -8.55 -17.42 17.24
CA PHE A 345 -8.82 -18.44 16.23
C PHE A 345 -8.21 -19.77 16.65
N GLU A 346 -9.00 -20.85 16.63
CA GLU A 346 -8.57 -22.19 17.01
C GLU A 346 -9.38 -23.23 16.22
N ILE A 347 -8.71 -24.32 15.81
CA ILE A 347 -9.32 -25.52 15.22
C ILE A 347 -8.96 -26.66 16.15
N LYS A 348 -9.95 -27.49 16.52
CA LYS A 348 -9.80 -28.62 17.44
C LYS A 348 -9.73 -29.95 16.71
#